data_AF-A0A850QEN6-F1
#
_entry.id   AF-A0A850QEN6-F1
#
_cell.length_a   1.000
_cell.length_b   1.000
_cell.length_c   1.000
_cell.angle_alpha   90.00
_cell.angle_beta   90.00
_cell.angle_gamma   90.00
#
_symmetry.space_group_name_H-M   'P 1'
#
loop_
_entity.id
_entity.type
_entity.pdbx_description
1 polymer ?
#
loop_
_entity_poly.entity_id
_entity_poly.type
_entity_poly.pdbx_seq_one_letter_code
_entity_poly.pdbx_strand_id
1 'polypeptide(L)'
;MKIKSLLSKAKRCSSQEDAAQLLDLLKDKINKHPLLSHLWIYNAESMMEVDTPFVSFELNRVYSDEYVLMIRPEIRDEAFTIQVTMYHMQDKLGVCSKKANPLVEMNEVLEPSKEQNLEEVCVQAVKIAINYHRMLMVSVGVPNSIANTTADSCWK
;
A
#
# COMPACT_ATOMS: atom_id res chain seq x y z
N MET A 1 2.93 -6.70 15.70
CA MET A 1 2.49 -5.51 16.48
C MET A 1 1.02 -5.27 16.21
N LYS A 2 0.22 -4.94 17.23
CA LYS A 2 -1.20 -4.61 17.04
C LYS A 2 -1.39 -3.19 16.50
N ILE A 3 -2.45 -2.98 15.72
CA ILE A 3 -2.82 -1.66 15.20
C ILE A 3 -3.03 -0.64 16.34
N LYS A 4 -3.64 -1.04 17.47
CA LYS A 4 -3.79 -0.16 18.64
C LYS A 4 -2.47 0.39 19.19
N SER A 5 -1.38 -0.37 19.08
CA SER A 5 -0.06 0.07 19.54
C SER A 5 0.53 1.11 18.60
N LEU A 6 0.28 0.96 17.29
CA LEU A 6 0.64 1.94 16.28
C LEU A 6 -0.14 3.25 16.47
N LEU A 7 -1.46 3.16 16.62
CA LEU A 7 -2.32 4.34 16.84
C LEU A 7 -2.03 5.04 18.18
N SER A 8 -1.69 4.28 19.22
CA SER A 8 -1.25 4.86 20.50
C SER A 8 0.06 5.64 20.39
N LYS A 9 0.96 5.26 19.46
CA LYS A 9 2.17 6.03 19.17
C LYS A 9 1.84 7.28 18.38
N ALA A 10 0.99 7.17 17.36
CA ALA A 10 0.50 8.32 16.61
C ALA A 10 -0.15 9.38 17.52
N LYS A 11 -0.96 8.95 18.50
CA LYS A 11 -1.57 9.85 19.51
C LYS A 11 -0.60 10.62 20.38
N ARG A 12 0.66 10.20 20.45
CA ARG A 12 1.70 10.85 21.27
C ARG A 12 2.56 11.79 20.43
N CYS A 13 2.39 11.81 19.11
CA CYS A 13 3.10 12.73 18.24
C CYS A 13 2.60 14.16 18.52
N SER A 14 3.55 15.05 18.79
CA SER A 14 3.29 16.46 19.13
C SER A 14 4.11 17.43 18.27
N SER A 15 5.01 16.90 17.45
CA SER A 15 5.95 17.65 16.63
C SER A 15 6.15 17.00 15.27
N GLN A 16 6.66 17.79 14.31
CA GLN A 16 7.03 17.29 12.98
C GLN A 16 8.06 16.16 13.06
N GLU A 17 8.96 16.20 14.04
CA GLU A 17 9.95 15.15 14.27
C GLU A 17 9.30 13.84 14.74
N ASP A 18 8.29 13.92 15.61
CA ASP A 18 7.53 12.74 16.02
C ASP A 18 6.80 12.09 14.84
N ALA A 19 6.24 12.89 13.93
CA ALA A 19 5.60 12.39 12.71
C ALA A 19 6.61 11.69 11.78
N ALA A 20 7.81 12.24 11.61
CA ALA A 20 8.87 11.61 10.83
C ALA A 20 9.32 10.27 11.45
N GLN A 21 9.48 10.22 12.78
CA GLN A 21 9.81 8.97 13.49
C GLN A 21 8.68 7.93 13.39
N LEU A 22 7.42 8.37 13.39
CA LEU A 22 6.27 7.49 13.18
C LEU A 22 6.28 6.89 11.76
N LEU A 23 6.58 7.69 10.74
CA LEU A 23 6.73 7.23 9.37
C LEU A 23 7.85 6.19 9.24
N ASP A 24 9.02 6.45 9.82
CA ASP A 24 10.14 5.50 9.78
C ASP A 24 9.81 4.19 10.51
N LEU A 25 9.11 4.25 11.65
CA LEU A 25 8.61 3.06 12.31
C LEU A 25 7.64 2.28 11.41
N LEU A 26 6.69 2.96 10.76
CA LEU A 26 5.72 2.31 9.90
C LEU A 26 6.40 1.65 8.71
N LYS A 27 7.33 2.35 8.05
CA LYS A 27 8.16 1.83 6.96
C LYS A 27 8.98 0.64 7.42
N ASP A 28 9.67 0.72 8.56
CA ASP A 28 10.47 -0.40 9.10
C ASP A 28 9.60 -1.65 9.32
N LYS A 29 8.41 -1.48 9.91
CA LYS A 29 7.52 -2.60 10.22
C LYS A 29 6.93 -3.24 8.96
N ILE A 30 6.54 -2.43 7.98
CA ILE A 30 5.93 -2.94 6.75
C ILE A 30 6.99 -3.48 5.79
N ASN A 31 8.13 -2.81 5.64
CA ASN A 31 9.22 -3.24 4.75
C ASN A 31 9.95 -4.50 5.25
N LYS A 32 9.89 -4.81 6.54
CA LYS A 32 10.36 -6.10 7.08
C LYS A 32 9.42 -7.26 6.79
N HIS A 33 8.21 -6.99 6.31
CA HIS A 33 7.27 -8.05 5.96
C HIS A 33 7.75 -8.77 4.68
N PRO A 34 7.96 -10.10 4.70
CA PRO A 34 8.55 -10.83 3.56
C PRO A 34 7.80 -10.63 2.22
N LEU A 35 6.47 -10.49 2.28
CA LEU A 35 5.64 -10.30 1.08
C LEU A 35 5.64 -8.87 0.51
N LEU A 36 6.25 -7.91 1.20
CA LEU A 36 6.25 -6.50 0.81
C LEU A 36 7.66 -5.92 0.67
N SER A 37 8.68 -6.62 1.17
CA SER A 37 10.07 -6.14 1.23
C SER A 37 10.74 -5.94 -0.13
N HIS A 38 10.20 -6.55 -1.19
CA HIS A 38 10.67 -6.39 -2.56
C HIS A 38 9.94 -5.28 -3.34
N LEU A 39 8.96 -4.62 -2.73
CA LEU A 39 8.25 -3.51 -3.36
C LEU A 39 9.03 -2.21 -3.19
N TRP A 40 8.94 -1.35 -4.20
CA TRP A 40 9.62 -0.07 -4.18
C TRP A 40 8.83 0.95 -3.36
N ILE A 41 9.52 1.64 -2.45
CA ILE A 41 8.90 2.69 -1.62
C ILE A 41 9.00 4.04 -2.35
N TYR A 42 7.86 4.71 -2.50
CA TYR A 42 7.74 6.06 -3.07
C TYR A 42 6.87 6.97 -2.19
N ASN A 43 6.89 8.28 -2.51
CA ASN A 43 5.97 9.29 -1.98
C ASN A 43 5.78 9.21 -0.45
N ALA A 44 6.88 9.05 0.26
CA ALA A 44 6.85 8.99 1.71
C ALA A 44 6.62 10.39 2.29
N GLU A 45 5.50 10.56 2.99
CA GLU A 45 5.06 11.82 3.54
C GLU A 45 4.86 11.70 5.06
N SER A 46 5.31 12.73 5.77
CA SER A 46 5.02 12.89 7.19
C SER A 46 4.78 14.36 7.48
N MET A 47 3.69 14.67 8.18
CA MET A 47 3.43 16.02 8.68
C MET A 47 2.57 16.00 9.93
N MET A 48 2.64 17.07 10.73
CA MET A 48 1.65 17.32 11.78
C MET A 48 0.48 18.13 11.21
N GLU A 49 -0.73 17.57 11.26
CA GLU A 49 -1.99 18.24 10.94
C GLU A 49 -2.65 18.72 12.24
N VAL A 50 -2.49 20.01 12.56
CA VAL A 50 -2.98 20.66 13.80
C VAL A 50 -2.50 19.93 15.07
N ASP A 51 -3.18 18.86 15.47
CA ASP A 51 -2.92 18.07 16.69
C ASP A 51 -2.75 16.55 16.41
N THR A 52 -2.78 16.13 15.13
CA THR A 52 -2.66 14.72 14.75
C THR A 52 -1.59 14.52 13.68
N PRO A 53 -0.79 13.44 13.73
CA PRO A 53 0.15 13.15 12.65
C PRO A 53 -0.58 12.60 11.43
N PHE A 54 -0.14 13.06 10.26
CA PHE A 54 -0.35 12.38 8.99
C PHE A 54 0.95 11.70 8.59
N VAL A 55 0.90 10.38 8.35
CA VAL A 55 2.00 9.65 7.73
C VAL A 55 1.49 8.72 6.65
N SER A 56 2.13 8.72 5.50
CA SER A 56 1.82 7.79 4.41
C SER A 56 3.07 7.49 3.58
N PHE A 57 3.03 6.38 2.86
CA PHE A 57 3.98 6.09 1.78
C PHE A 57 3.37 5.07 0.84
N GLU A 58 3.95 4.93 -0.34
CA GLU A 58 3.49 3.99 -1.35
C GLU A 58 4.48 2.84 -1.49
N LEU A 59 3.96 1.62 -1.57
CA LEU A 59 4.67 0.43 -2.01
C LEU A 59 4.18 0.09 -3.40
N ASN A 60 5.06 0.25 -4.40
CA ASN A 60 4.69 0.12 -5.79
C ASN A 60 5.27 -1.16 -6.41
N ARG A 61 4.43 -1.86 -7.17
CA ARG A 61 4.82 -2.92 -8.09
C ARG A 61 4.52 -2.47 -9.52
N VAL A 62 5.58 -2.32 -10.30
CA VAL A 62 5.49 -1.95 -11.72
C VAL A 62 5.33 -3.22 -12.55
N TYR A 63 4.19 -3.38 -13.23
CA TYR A 63 3.99 -4.47 -14.18
C TYR A 63 4.43 -4.07 -15.58
N SER A 64 4.22 -2.81 -15.93
CA SER A 64 4.67 -2.18 -17.16
C SER A 64 4.68 -0.66 -16.98
N ASP A 65 5.13 0.06 -18.00
CA ASP A 65 5.05 1.52 -18.03
C ASP A 65 3.59 2.05 -18.01
N GLU A 66 2.61 1.19 -18.32
CA GLU A 66 1.18 1.50 -18.33
C GLU A 66 0.47 1.07 -17.05
N TYR A 67 0.96 0.06 -16.32
CA TYR A 67 0.24 -0.50 -15.17
C TYR A 67 1.12 -0.63 -13.94
N VAL A 68 0.71 0.04 -12.87
CA VAL A 68 1.37 0.02 -11.56
C VAL A 68 0.34 -0.32 -10.51
N LEU A 69 0.65 -1.30 -9.67
CA LEU A 69 -0.11 -1.56 -8.46
C LEU A 69 0.55 -0.85 -7.27
N MET A 70 -0.26 -0.12 -6.52
CA MET A 70 0.11 0.59 -5.31
C MET A 70 -0.51 -0.08 -4.09
N ILE A 71 0.26 -0.23 -3.03
CA ILE A 71 -0.20 -0.48 -1.66
C ILE A 71 0.22 0.72 -0.81
N ARG A 72 -0.72 1.53 -0.35
CA ARG A 72 -0.48 2.76 0.41
C ARG A 72 -0.99 2.61 1.85
N PRO A 73 -0.12 2.26 2.82
CA PRO A 73 -0.44 2.43 4.22
C PRO A 73 -0.49 3.90 4.60
N GLU A 74 -1.46 4.26 5.43
CA GLU A 74 -1.68 5.63 5.89
C GLU A 74 -2.13 5.64 7.36
N ILE A 75 -1.61 6.59 8.13
CA ILE A 75 -2.18 7.00 9.42
C ILE A 75 -2.61 8.45 9.28
N ARG A 76 -3.89 8.70 9.52
CA ARG A 76 -4.50 10.03 9.50
C ARG A 76 -5.73 10.00 10.40
N ASP A 77 -6.05 11.12 11.06
CA ASP A 77 -7.29 11.26 11.86
C ASP A 77 -7.50 10.10 12.88
N GLU A 78 -6.43 9.68 13.56
CA GLU A 78 -6.41 8.55 14.50
C GLU A 78 -6.78 7.16 13.92
N ALA A 79 -6.88 7.05 12.60
CA ALA A 79 -7.14 5.81 11.88
C ALA A 79 -5.86 5.30 11.20
N PHE A 80 -5.82 3.99 10.97
CA PHE A 80 -4.83 3.36 10.11
C PHE A 80 -5.58 2.70 8.97
N THR A 81 -5.18 2.96 7.74
CA THR A 81 -5.76 2.39 6.53
C THR A 81 -4.68 1.84 5.62
N ILE A 82 -5.05 0.89 4.76
CA ILE A 82 -4.20 0.49 3.63
C ILE A 82 -5.04 0.54 2.37
N GLN A 83 -4.70 1.45 1.45
CA GLN A 83 -5.29 1.48 0.12
C GLN A 83 -4.50 0.56 -0.82
N VAL A 84 -5.19 -0.31 -1.55
CA VAL A 84 -4.64 -1.12 -2.63
C VAL A 84 -5.31 -0.68 -3.92
N THR A 85 -4.51 -0.25 -4.90
CA THR A 85 -5.05 0.31 -6.15
C THR A 85 -4.20 -0.10 -7.34
N MET A 86 -4.85 -0.48 -8.44
CA MET A 86 -4.21 -0.57 -9.76
C MET A 86 -4.38 0.76 -10.49
N TYR A 87 -3.27 1.31 -10.98
CA TYR A 87 -3.25 2.52 -11.80
C TYR A 87 -2.95 2.17 -13.25
N HIS A 88 -3.67 2.83 -14.16
CA HIS A 88 -3.34 2.93 -15.57
C HIS A 88 -2.68 4.29 -15.85
N MET A 89 -1.41 4.25 -16.27
CA MET A 89 -0.58 5.40 -16.61
C MET A 89 -0.80 5.79 -18.06
N GLN A 90 -1.38 6.97 -18.30
CA GLN A 90 -1.78 7.41 -19.65
C GLN A 90 -0.61 7.83 -20.54
N ASP A 91 0.53 8.18 -19.95
CA ASP A 91 1.69 8.73 -20.64
C ASP A 91 2.87 7.75 -20.76
N LYS A 92 2.69 6.50 -20.30
CA LYS A 92 3.73 5.44 -20.33
C LYS A 92 5.01 5.83 -19.60
N LEU A 93 4.92 6.66 -18.55
CA LEU A 93 6.06 7.03 -17.71
C LEU A 93 6.13 6.23 -16.40
N GLY A 94 5.31 5.18 -16.25
CA GLY A 94 5.28 4.33 -15.07
C GLY A 94 5.08 5.12 -13.78
N VAL A 95 5.89 4.83 -12.75
CA VAL A 95 5.86 5.51 -11.44
C VAL A 95 6.22 7.00 -11.48
N CYS A 96 6.81 7.48 -12.57
CA CYS A 96 7.12 8.90 -12.76
C CYS A 96 5.98 9.67 -13.45
N SER A 97 4.89 8.99 -13.81
CA SER A 97 3.74 9.59 -14.48
C SER A 97 3.03 10.60 -13.59
N LYS A 98 2.63 11.73 -14.19
CA LYS A 98 1.70 12.68 -13.56
C LYS A 98 0.26 12.48 -14.04
N LYS A 99 0.03 11.49 -14.90
CA LYS A 99 -1.27 11.20 -15.54
C LYS A 99 -1.64 9.74 -15.29
N ALA A 100 -2.05 9.47 -14.07
CA ALA A 100 -2.50 8.17 -13.62
C ALA A 100 -4.01 8.18 -13.36
N ASN A 101 -4.72 7.17 -13.85
CA ASN A 101 -6.11 6.92 -13.48
C ASN A 101 -6.19 5.64 -12.65
N PRO A 102 -6.81 5.68 -11.46
CA PRO A 102 -7.12 4.45 -10.73
C PRO A 102 -8.14 3.64 -11.53
N LEU A 103 -7.92 2.35 -11.66
CA LEU A 103 -8.94 1.42 -12.15
C LEU A 103 -9.97 1.25 -11.04
N VAL A 104 -11.19 1.74 -11.26
CA VAL A 104 -12.24 1.83 -10.23
C VAL A 104 -12.58 0.45 -9.66
N GLU A 105 -12.61 -0.56 -10.51
CA GLU A 105 -12.85 -1.96 -10.16
C GLU A 105 -11.67 -2.64 -9.45
N MET A 106 -10.52 -1.98 -9.38
CA MET A 106 -9.30 -2.45 -8.70
C MET A 106 -8.79 -1.37 -7.73
N ASN A 107 -9.69 -0.86 -6.90
CA ASN A 107 -9.39 0.08 -5.83
C ASN A 107 -10.14 -0.32 -4.56
N GLU A 108 -9.40 -0.70 -3.52
CA GLU A 108 -9.94 -1.14 -2.24
C GLU A 108 -9.18 -0.50 -1.09
N VAL A 109 -9.92 -0.06 -0.07
CA VAL A 109 -9.36 0.50 1.15
C VAL A 109 -9.64 -0.47 2.29
N LEU A 110 -8.57 -0.98 2.89
CA LEU A 110 -8.65 -1.74 4.12
C LEU A 110 -8.71 -0.78 5.31
N GLU A 111 -9.68 -0.99 6.20
CA GLU A 111 -9.85 -0.28 7.47
C GLU A 111 -9.71 -1.26 8.65
N PRO A 112 -8.47 -1.62 9.05
CA PRO A 112 -8.25 -2.59 10.11
C PRO A 112 -8.78 -2.12 11.46
N SER A 113 -9.38 -3.04 12.19
CA SER A 113 -9.72 -2.82 13.60
C SER A 113 -8.46 -2.69 14.46
N LYS A 114 -8.60 -1.97 15.59
CA LYS A 114 -7.51 -1.72 16.54
C LYS A 114 -6.89 -3.01 17.11
N GLU A 115 -7.63 -4.12 17.13
CA GLU A 115 -7.15 -5.38 17.70
C GLU A 115 -6.40 -6.28 16.71
N GLN A 116 -6.50 -6.01 15.40
CA GLN A 116 -5.77 -6.76 14.39
C GLN A 116 -4.25 -6.57 14.50
N ASN A 117 -3.50 -7.55 14.02
CA ASN A 117 -2.05 -7.45 13.87
C ASN A 117 -1.71 -6.80 12.53
N LEU A 118 -0.71 -5.91 12.53
CA LEU A 118 -0.22 -5.26 11.30
C LEU A 118 0.21 -6.29 10.24
N GLU A 119 0.82 -7.40 10.65
CA GLU A 119 1.24 -8.49 9.76
C GLU A 119 0.06 -9.14 9.05
N GLU A 120 -1.04 -9.43 9.77
CA GLU A 120 -2.25 -9.99 9.18
C GLU A 120 -2.88 -9.03 8.17
N VAL A 121 -2.82 -7.72 8.45
CA VAL A 121 -3.31 -6.69 7.53
C VAL A 121 -2.43 -6.63 6.27
N CYS A 122 -1.10 -6.69 6.40
CA CYS A 122 -0.19 -6.77 5.26
C CYS A 122 -0.50 -7.99 4.38
N VAL A 123 -0.77 -9.15 4.98
CA VAL A 123 -1.18 -10.36 4.24
C VAL A 123 -2.51 -10.13 3.50
N GLN A 124 -3.48 -9.44 4.10
CA GLN A 124 -4.74 -9.10 3.44
C GLN A 124 -4.52 -8.16 2.24
N ALA A 125 -3.73 -7.11 2.40
CA ALA A 125 -3.37 -6.19 1.32
C ALA A 125 -2.69 -6.91 0.15
N VAL A 126 -1.76 -7.83 0.44
CA VAL A 126 -1.09 -8.64 -0.58
C VAL A 126 -2.06 -9.58 -1.31
N LYS A 127 -3.03 -10.17 -0.61
CA LYS A 127 -4.06 -11.00 -1.27
C LYS A 127 -4.91 -10.19 -2.26
N ILE A 128 -5.28 -8.98 -1.90
CA ILE A 128 -6.00 -8.05 -2.81
C ILE A 128 -5.10 -7.72 -4.01
N ALA A 129 -3.84 -7.37 -3.76
CA ALA A 129 -2.85 -7.07 -4.78
C ALA A 129 -2.63 -8.22 -5.79
N ILE A 130 -2.53 -9.46 -5.30
CA ILE A 130 -2.44 -10.66 -6.15
C ILE A 130 -3.71 -10.82 -6.99
N ASN A 131 -4.89 -10.61 -6.39
CA ASN A 131 -6.15 -10.69 -7.12
C ASN A 131 -6.24 -9.61 -8.22
N TYR A 132 -5.78 -8.38 -7.97
CA TYR A 132 -5.73 -7.33 -8.99
C TYR A 132 -4.74 -7.64 -10.10
N HIS A 133 -3.58 -8.20 -9.77
CA HIS A 133 -2.63 -8.69 -10.78
C HIS A 133 -3.29 -9.72 -11.70
N ARG A 134 -4.02 -10.69 -11.12
CA ARG A 134 -4.78 -11.67 -11.89
C ARG A 134 -5.84 -11.01 -12.77
N MET A 135 -6.63 -10.10 -12.22
CA MET A 135 -7.69 -9.42 -12.95
C MET A 135 -7.13 -8.64 -14.14
N LEU A 136 -6.01 -7.94 -13.96
CA LEU A 136 -5.31 -7.23 -15.03
C LEU A 136 -4.85 -8.19 -16.15
N MET A 137 -4.26 -9.33 -15.80
CA MET A 137 -3.84 -10.33 -16.79
C MET A 137 -5.03 -10.86 -17.59
N VAL A 138 -6.14 -11.15 -16.90
CA VAL A 138 -7.37 -11.63 -17.56
C VAL A 138 -7.96 -10.55 -18.47
N SER A 139 -7.95 -9.28 -18.06
CA SER A 139 -8.50 -8.18 -18.88
C SER A 139 -7.73 -7.96 -20.17
N VAL A 140 -6.45 -8.34 -20.23
CA VAL A 140 -5.63 -8.29 -21.46
C VAL A 140 -5.64 -9.61 -22.25
N GLY A 141 -6.50 -10.56 -21.87
CA GLY A 141 -6.75 -11.79 -22.63
C GLY A 141 -5.99 -13.03 -22.15
N VAL A 142 -5.29 -12.97 -21.01
CA VAL A 142 -4.63 -14.17 -20.46
C VAL A 142 -5.68 -15.12 -19.87
N PRO A 143 -5.65 -16.43 -20.19
CA PRO A 143 -6.55 -17.41 -19.58
C PRO A 143 -6.45 -17.43 -18.05
N ASN A 144 -7.60 -17.56 -17.38
CA ASN A 144 -7.69 -17.47 -15.91
C ASN A 144 -6.75 -18.45 -15.18
N SER A 145 -6.61 -19.69 -15.67
CA SER A 145 -5.70 -20.68 -15.06
C SER A 145 -4.24 -20.21 -15.06
N ILE A 146 -3.77 -19.65 -16.19
CA ILE A 146 -2.43 -19.09 -16.33
C ILE A 146 -2.28 -17.85 -15.44
N ALA A 147 -3.26 -16.94 -15.48
CA ALA A 147 -3.25 -15.72 -14.68
C ALA A 147 -3.13 -16.01 -13.17
N ASN A 148 -3.85 -17.01 -12.64
CA ASN A 148 -3.71 -17.42 -11.24
C ASN A 148 -2.29 -17.90 -10.92
N THR A 149 -1.78 -18.87 -11.69
CA THR A 149 -0.45 -19.45 -11.42
C THR A 149 0.67 -18.42 -11.53
N THR A 150 0.60 -17.53 -12.53
CA THR A 150 1.58 -16.46 -12.72
C THR A 150 1.50 -15.43 -11.61
N ALA A 151 0.30 -14.95 -11.25
CA ALA A 151 0.15 -13.97 -10.19
C ALA A 151 0.68 -14.51 -8.85
N ASP A 152 0.30 -15.73 -8.45
CA ASP A 152 0.79 -16.33 -7.21
C ASP A 152 2.30 -16.51 -7.19
N SER A 153 2.90 -16.92 -8.31
CA SER A 153 4.35 -17.15 -8.41
C SER A 153 5.14 -15.85 -8.40
N CYS A 154 4.59 -14.77 -8.96
CA CYS A 154 5.23 -13.45 -8.97
C CYS A 154 5.31 -12.80 -7.58
N TRP A 155 4.45 -13.18 -6.63
CA TRP A 155 4.34 -12.56 -5.32
C TRP A 155 4.92 -13.39 -4.17
N LYS A 156 5.59 -14.51 -4.49
CA LYS A 156 6.41 -15.30 -3.57
C LYS A 156 7.84 -14.78 -3.53
#